data_AF-A0A7R9KRY7-F1
#
_entry.id   AF-A0A7R9KRY7-F1
#
_cell.length_a   1.000
_cell.length_b   1.000
_cell.length_c   1.000
_cell.angle_alpha   90.00
_cell.angle_beta   90.00
_cell.angle_gamma   90.00
#
_symmetry.space_group_name_H-M   'P 1'
#
loop_
_entity.id
_entity.type
_entity.pdbx_description
1 polymer ?
#
loop_
_entity_poly.entity_id
_entity_poly.type
_entity_poly.pdbx_seq_one_letter_code
_entity_poly.pdbx_strand_id
1 'polypeptide(L)'
;MAMSKGTGHYNRQVWEDGQFPILCQTCLGDNPYMRIMTEKFGAQCKVCNRPFTTFRWCPGLKMRYKKTEICQTCARAKNICQTCLLDLQYGLPVQVR
;
A
#
# COMPACT_ATOMS: atom_id res chain seq x y z
N MET A 1 -5.56 21.73 37.47
CA MET A 1 -6.28 20.59 36.86
C MET A 1 -5.51 20.15 35.62
N ALA A 2 -4.74 19.07 35.74
CA ALA A 2 -4.00 18.50 34.61
C ALA A 2 -5.01 17.80 33.69
N MET A 3 -5.24 18.36 32.50
CA MET A 3 -6.03 17.67 31.49
C MET A 3 -5.18 16.55 30.91
N SER A 4 -5.33 15.36 31.47
CA SER A 4 -5.06 14.11 30.77
C SER A 4 -5.94 14.07 29.52
N LYS A 5 -5.45 14.61 28.41
CA LYS A 5 -6.04 14.34 27.09
C LYS A 5 -5.69 12.90 26.77
N GLY A 6 -6.60 12.00 27.15
CA GLY A 6 -6.62 10.63 26.67
C GLY A 6 -6.38 10.62 25.15
N THR A 7 -5.54 9.70 24.72
CA THR A 7 -5.22 9.35 23.33
C THR A 7 -6.47 8.83 22.62
N GLY A 8 -7.46 9.70 22.37
CA GLY A 8 -8.80 9.30 21.97
C GLY A 8 -9.60 10.40 21.29
N HIS A 9 -9.14 10.86 20.13
CA HIS A 9 -9.99 11.44 19.07
C HIS A 9 -9.42 10.93 17.73
N TYR A 10 -9.75 9.73 17.27
CA TYR A 10 -10.98 9.42 16.51
C TYR A 10 -11.22 10.32 15.29
N ASN A 11 -10.16 10.78 14.61
CA ASN A 11 -10.33 11.25 13.24
C ASN A 11 -10.23 10.04 12.29
N ARG A 12 -11.39 9.53 11.87
CA ARG A 12 -11.54 8.32 11.06
C ARG A 12 -10.91 8.39 9.66
N GLN A 13 -10.25 9.48 9.27
CA GLN A 13 -9.69 9.65 7.93
C GLN A 13 -8.43 10.52 7.89
N VAL A 14 -7.41 10.21 8.72
CA VAL A 14 -6.08 10.81 8.48
C VAL A 14 -5.56 10.27 7.14
N TRP A 15 -5.41 11.13 6.13
CA TRP A 15 -4.89 10.71 4.83
C TRP A 15 -3.47 10.17 4.97
N GLU A 16 -3.16 9.10 4.25
CA GLU A 16 -1.87 8.42 4.36
C GLU A 16 -0.90 8.91 3.27
N ASP A 17 0.17 9.60 3.67
CA ASP A 17 1.29 9.94 2.79
C ASP A 17 2.39 8.87 2.96
N GLY A 18 2.94 8.41 1.84
CA GLY A 18 3.99 7.40 1.79
C GLY A 18 4.99 7.75 0.69
N GLN A 19 6.28 7.52 0.96
CA GLN A 19 7.35 7.81 -0.01
C GLN A 19 7.64 6.64 -0.96
N PHE A 20 7.57 5.40 -0.45
CA PHE A 20 7.85 4.18 -1.22
C PHE A 20 6.77 3.12 -0.99
N PRO A 21 6.37 2.37 -2.02
CA PRO A 21 5.37 1.32 -1.90
C PRO A 21 5.93 0.05 -1.25
N ILE A 22 5.04 -0.76 -0.68
CA ILE A 22 5.34 -2.09 -0.13
C ILE A 22 4.87 -3.14 -1.12
N LEU A 23 5.82 -3.73 -1.87
CA LEU A 23 5.54 -4.62 -2.99
C LEU A 23 6.37 -5.90 -2.89
N CYS A 24 5.83 -6.99 -3.42
CA CYS A 24 6.59 -8.21 -3.65
C CYS A 24 7.39 -8.14 -4.96
N GLN A 25 8.44 -8.97 -5.07
CA GLN A 25 9.31 -9.03 -6.25
C GLN A 25 8.53 -9.31 -7.55
N THR A 26 7.53 -10.19 -7.51
CA THR A 26 6.70 -10.52 -8.68
C THR A 26 5.86 -9.34 -9.18
N CYS A 27 5.48 -8.41 -8.30
CA CYS A 27 4.77 -7.19 -8.71
C CYS A 27 5.71 -6.10 -9.21
N LEU A 28 6.95 -6.05 -8.72
CA LEU A 28 7.98 -5.13 -9.21
C LEU A 28 8.40 -5.51 -10.64
N GLY A 29 8.53 -6.81 -10.92
CA GLY A 29 9.00 -7.34 -12.20
C GLY A 29 10.51 -7.55 -12.23
N ASP A 30 11.02 -8.04 -13.36
CA ASP A 30 12.41 -8.48 -13.50
C ASP A 30 13.41 -7.35 -13.83
N ASN A 31 12.90 -6.15 -14.15
CA ASN A 31 13.75 -5.03 -14.52
C ASN A 31 14.29 -4.31 -13.26
N PRO A 32 15.62 -4.26 -13.03
CA PRO A 32 16.20 -3.56 -11.88
C PRO A 32 16.03 -2.03 -11.95
N TYR A 33 15.77 -1.48 -13.14
CA TYR A 33 15.55 -0.05 -13.36
C TYR A 33 14.10 0.22 -13.74
N MET A 34 13.29 0.54 -12.73
CA MET A 34 11.88 0.85 -12.92
C MET A 34 11.59 2.34 -12.68
N ARG A 35 10.56 2.84 -13.38
CA ARG A 35 10.01 4.19 -13.17
C ARG A 35 8.66 4.08 -12.50
N ILE A 36 8.51 4.79 -11.38
CA ILE A 36 7.27 4.84 -10.59
C ILE A 36 6.71 6.27 -10.67
N MET A 37 5.42 6.39 -10.96
CA MET A 37 4.66 7.62 -10.82
C MET A 37 4.01 7.63 -9.44
N THR A 38 4.25 8.70 -8.69
CA THR A 38 3.69 8.90 -7.35
C THR A 38 2.61 9.96 -7.40
N GLU A 39 1.42 9.64 -6.89
CA GLU A 39 0.29 10.53 -6.83
C GLU A 39 -0.22 10.61 -5.39
N LYS A 40 -0.12 11.78 -4.78
CA LYS A 40 -0.56 11.99 -3.41
C LYS A 40 -2.08 11.94 -3.34
N PHE A 41 -2.60 11.05 -2.49
CA PHE A 41 -4.04 10.89 -2.25
C PHE A 41 -4.86 10.57 -3.52
N GLY A 42 -4.26 9.91 -4.51
CA GLY A 42 -4.90 9.63 -5.80
C GLY A 42 -6.00 8.56 -5.78
N ALA A 43 -6.04 7.72 -4.73
CA ALA A 43 -7.12 6.77 -4.54
C ALA A 43 -7.43 6.50 -3.06
N GLN A 44 -8.56 5.85 -2.85
CA GLN A 44 -9.01 5.37 -1.55
C GLN A 44 -8.66 3.89 -1.37
N CYS A 45 -8.13 3.53 -0.21
CA CYS A 45 -7.77 2.14 0.12
C CYS A 45 -9.02 1.25 0.10
N LYS A 46 -8.95 0.12 -0.62
CA LYS A 46 -10.07 -0.82 -0.74
C LYS A 46 -10.48 -1.55 0.54
N VAL A 47 -9.67 -1.48 1.60
CA VAL A 47 -9.92 -2.18 2.87
C VAL A 47 -10.43 -1.22 3.95
N CYS A 48 -9.73 -0.10 4.16
CA CYS A 48 -10.05 0.84 5.24
C CYS A 48 -10.74 2.12 4.74
N ASN A 49 -11.00 2.24 3.44
CA ASN A 49 -11.62 3.40 2.81
C ASN A 49 -10.90 4.73 3.13
N ARG A 50 -9.58 4.70 3.34
CA ARG A 50 -8.76 5.88 3.61
C ARG A 50 -8.03 6.35 2.35
N PRO A 51 -8.04 7.65 2.00
CA PRO A 51 -7.20 8.19 0.93
C PRO A 51 -5.72 7.97 1.23
N PHE A 52 -4.97 7.51 0.23
CA PHE A 52 -3.54 7.21 0.37
C PHE A 52 -2.76 7.58 -0.89
N THR A 53 -1.43 7.75 -0.76
CA THR A 53 -0.53 7.94 -1.89
C THR A 53 -0.52 6.69 -2.78
N THR A 54 -0.91 6.87 -4.04
CA THR A 54 -0.91 5.82 -5.05
C THR A 54 0.41 5.81 -5.81
N PHE A 55 0.94 4.60 -6.02
CA PHE A 55 2.10 4.38 -6.85
C PHE A 55 1.68 3.60 -8.09
N ARG A 56 2.14 4.02 -9.27
CA ARG A 56 1.86 3.37 -10.55
C ARG A 56 3.15 3.12 -11.32
N TRP A 57 3.34 1.92 -11.84
CA TRP A 57 4.55 1.53 -12.59
C TRP A 57 4.25 0.49 -13.67
N CYS A 58 5.20 0.31 -14.58
CA CYS A 58 5.18 -0.77 -15.57
C CYS A 58 6.27 -1.80 -15.21
N PRO A 59 5.92 -3.05 -14.86
CA PRO A 59 6.90 -4.07 -14.44
C PRO A 59 7.86 -4.55 -15.53
N GLY A 60 7.48 -4.40 -16.81
CA GLY A 60 8.26 -4.94 -17.93
C GLY A 60 7.71 -4.55 -19.29
N LEU A 61 8.48 -4.82 -20.34
CA LEU A 61 8.07 -4.59 -21.73
C LEU A 61 6.84 -5.46 -22.06
N LYS A 62 5.79 -4.85 -22.62
CA LYS A 62 4.49 -5.48 -22.92
C LYS A 62 3.64 -5.91 -21.70
N MET A 63 4.03 -5.54 -20.49
CA MET A 63 3.21 -5.77 -19.30
C MET A 63 2.21 -4.64 -19.08
N ARG A 64 1.10 -4.95 -18.40
CA ARG A 64 0.13 -3.93 -17.98
C ARG A 64 0.71 -3.10 -16.83
N TYR A 65 0.41 -1.81 -16.84
CA TYR A 65 0.64 -0.94 -15.70
C TYR A 65 -0.03 -1.50 -14.43
N LYS A 66 0.76 -1.63 -13.37
CA LYS A 66 0.29 -1.97 -12.03
C LYS A 66 0.17 -0.70 -11.19
N LYS A 67 -0.69 -0.75 -10.19
CA LYS A 67 -0.83 0.30 -9.18
C LYS A 67 -1.05 -0.28 -7.79
N THR A 68 -0.81 0.50 -6.75
CA THR A 68 -1.18 0.14 -5.38
C THR A 68 -2.69 0.26 -5.15
N GLU A 69 -3.28 -0.73 -4.49
CA GLU A 69 -4.74 -0.81 -4.25
C GLU A 69 -5.12 -0.63 -2.77
N ILE A 70 -4.15 -0.76 -1.87
CA ILE A 70 -4.32 -0.59 -0.42
C ILE A 70 -3.25 0.34 0.17
N CYS A 71 -3.58 0.96 1.31
CA CYS A 71 -2.66 1.80 2.06
C CYS A 71 -1.55 0.98 2.75
N GLN A 72 -0.43 1.63 3.07
CA GLN A 72 0.71 1.04 3.77
C GLN A 72 0.31 0.52 5.15
N THR A 73 -0.60 1.20 5.85
CA THR A 73 -1.06 0.74 7.17
C THR A 73 -1.72 -0.65 7.07
N CYS A 74 -2.62 -0.85 6.10
CA CYS A 74 -3.27 -2.14 5.87
C CYS A 74 -2.27 -3.20 5.40
N ALA A 75 -1.33 -2.82 4.54
CA ALA A 75 -0.29 -3.72 4.05
C ALA A 75 0.64 -4.20 5.19
N ARG A 76 1.12 -3.29 6.04
CA ARG A 76 1.97 -3.60 7.20
C ARG A 76 1.26 -4.44 8.24
N ALA A 77 -0.02 -4.15 8.50
CA ALA A 77 -0.80 -4.88 9.51
C ALA A 77 -0.92 -6.38 9.21
N LYS A 78 -0.95 -6.78 7.93
CA LYS A 78 -1.06 -8.19 7.51
C LYS A 78 0.19 -8.74 6.82
N ASN A 79 1.26 -7.94 6.72
CA ASN A 79 2.48 -8.27 5.99
C ASN A 79 2.23 -8.68 4.52
N ILE A 80 1.40 -7.90 3.82
CA ILE A 80 0.99 -8.18 2.43
C ILE A 80 1.46 -7.12 1.43
N CYS A 81 1.55 -7.52 0.17
CA CYS A 81 1.82 -6.63 -0.96
C CYS A 81 0.63 -5.69 -1.24
N GLN A 82 0.92 -4.41 -1.50
CA GLN A 82 -0.11 -3.38 -1.76
C GLN A 82 -0.89 -3.57 -3.07
N THR A 83 -0.42 -4.42 -3.98
CA THR A 83 -1.05 -4.65 -5.29
C THR A 83 -1.70 -6.01 -5.41
N CYS A 84 -0.98 -7.10 -5.12
CA CYS A 84 -1.52 -8.45 -5.27
C CYS A 84 -2.24 -8.98 -4.01
N LEU A 85 -2.13 -8.29 -2.86
CA LEU A 85 -2.72 -8.70 -1.59
C LEU A 85 -2.23 -10.07 -1.05
N LEU A 86 -1.14 -10.60 -1.62
CA LEU A 86 -0.46 -11.81 -1.15
C LEU A 86 0.57 -11.45 -0.08
N ASP A 87 0.89 -12.42 0.77
CA ASP A 87 1.93 -12.30 1.78
C ASP A 87 3.30 -12.00 1.14
N LEU A 88 4.08 -11.13 1.78
CA LEU A 88 5.39 -10.68 1.27
C LEU A 88 6.48 -11.74 1.40
N GLN A 89 6.33 -12.71 2.31
CA GLN A 89 7.35 -13.71 2.63
C GLN A 89 7.14 -15.00 1.83
N TYR A 90 5.90 -15.51 1.80
CA TYR A 90 5.56 -16.79 1.17
C TYR A 90 4.79 -16.65 -0.14
N GLY A 91 4.24 -15.47 -0.45
CA GLY A 91 3.43 -15.27 -1.66
C GLY A 91 2.07 -15.99 -1.63
N LEU A 92 1.60 -16.39 -0.44
CA LEU A 92 0.34 -17.10 -0.26
C LEU A 92 -0.83 -16.15 0.03
N PRO A 93 -2.08 -16.55 -0.27
CA PRO A 93 -3.27 -15.82 0.16
C PRO A 93 -3.35 -15.71 1.68
N VAL A 94 -3.85 -14.56 2.17
CA VAL A 94 -3.95 -14.25 3.61
C VAL A 94 -4.74 -15.30 4.38
N GLN A 95 -5.71 -15.98 3.77
CA GLN A 95 -6.52 -17.00 4.44
C GLN A 95 -5.76 -18.29 4.74
N VAL A 96 -4.69 -18.58 4.01
CA VAL A 96 -3.92 -19.83 4.13
C VAL A 96 -2.74 -19.65 5.09
N ARG A 97 -2.37 -18.41 5.39
CA ARG A 97 -1.30 -18.03 6.32
C ARG A 97 -1.81 -17.97 7.75
#